data_AF-A0A520T3J6-F1
#
_entry.id   AF-A0A520T3J6-F1
#
_cell.length_a   1.000
_cell.length_b   1.000
_cell.length_c   1.000
_cell.angle_alpha   90.00
_cell.angle_beta   90.00
_cell.angle_gamma   90.00
#
_symmetry.space_group_name_H-M   'P 1'
#
loop_
_entity.id
_entity.type
_entity.pdbx_description
1 polymer ?
#
loop_
_entity_poly.entity_id
_entity_poly.type
_entity_poly.pdbx_seq_one_letter_code
_entity_poly.pdbx_strand_id
1 'polypeptide(L)'
;MFKGIVKLSKNGKGSLLVSEDLSFKLSRKELFKVFPGDKVECSVQQDKATIQKIIERNTSEVIGKLKKTNKGWIAESVNNEFHLEIVIKKNTSKKLKNGDFCKIKIKKQPSLKHRPEGYIVEQLIFSNIFEEADEIALQTNLNIKRTFPKIILPEINRILREHNSGNFSSKYKDLTDKNFFTIDGKNAKDFDDAICCEQTSNGYKLLVAIADVSAFVSEGSSLDKVAAERATSIYLNSKVIPMLPKELSNDICS
;
A
#
# COMPACT_ATOMS: atom_id res chain seq x y z
N MET A 1 23.24 -22.61 8.84
CA MET A 1 21.97 -22.37 8.13
C MET A 1 21.58 -20.91 8.37
N PHE A 2 21.09 -20.22 7.35
CA PHE A 2 20.67 -18.82 7.45
C PHE A 2 19.18 -18.70 7.13
N LYS A 3 18.48 -17.83 7.84
CA LYS A 3 17.09 -17.48 7.57
C LYS A 3 17.05 -16.07 7.01
N GLY A 4 16.25 -15.85 5.98
CA GLY A 4 16.20 -14.55 5.33
C GLY A 4 15.03 -14.43 4.38
N ILE A 5 14.93 -13.26 3.77
CA ILE A 5 13.91 -12.91 2.80
C ILE A 5 14.50 -13.02 1.39
N VAL A 6 13.80 -13.67 0.48
CA VAL A 6 14.20 -13.72 -0.93
C VAL A 6 14.01 -12.34 -1.56
N LYS A 7 15.03 -11.82 -2.22
CA LYS A 7 14.96 -10.56 -2.99
C LYS A 7 15.32 -10.83 -4.44
N LEU A 8 14.68 -10.10 -5.35
CA LEU A 8 15.05 -10.08 -6.76
C LEU A 8 15.38 -8.65 -7.17
N SER A 9 16.59 -8.43 -7.67
CA SER A 9 16.97 -7.15 -8.25
C SER A 9 16.33 -6.95 -9.64
N LYS A 10 16.25 -5.69 -10.09
CA LYS A 10 15.79 -5.33 -11.45
C LYS A 10 16.54 -6.06 -12.57
N ASN A 11 17.80 -6.45 -12.33
CA ASN A 11 18.62 -7.20 -13.28
C ASN A 11 18.41 -8.72 -13.21
N GLY A 12 17.39 -9.19 -12.50
CA GLY A 12 17.06 -10.62 -12.35
C GLY A 12 18.04 -11.41 -11.48
N LYS A 13 18.93 -10.75 -10.75
CA LYS A 13 19.81 -11.41 -9.76
C LYS A 13 19.05 -11.58 -8.46
N GLY A 14 18.96 -12.82 -7.98
CA GLY A 14 18.30 -13.15 -6.73
C GLY A 14 19.27 -13.22 -5.57
N SER A 15 18.80 -12.84 -4.39
CA SER A 15 19.56 -12.96 -3.15
C SER A 15 18.67 -13.38 -1.97
N LEU A 16 19.30 -13.99 -0.98
CA LEU A 16 18.78 -14.16 0.35
C LEU A 16 19.26 -12.98 1.20
N LEU A 17 18.36 -12.12 1.63
CA LEU A 17 18.65 -11.03 2.56
C LEU A 17 18.46 -11.53 3.99
N VAL A 18 19.55 -11.60 4.77
CA VAL A 18 19.53 -12.05 6.18
C VAL A 18 19.43 -10.85 7.12
N SER A 19 20.21 -9.80 6.84
CA SER A 19 20.17 -8.48 7.47
C SER A 19 20.59 -7.43 6.44
N GLU A 20 20.56 -6.14 6.79
CA GLU A 20 20.93 -5.04 5.88
C GLU A 20 22.32 -5.24 5.26
N ASP A 21 23.29 -5.68 6.07
CA ASP A 21 24.68 -5.86 5.63
C ASP A 21 25.01 -7.30 5.18
N LEU A 22 24.07 -8.24 5.28
CA LEU A 22 24.34 -9.65 5.00
C LEU A 22 23.35 -10.23 3.99
N SER A 23 23.88 -10.56 2.82
CA SER A 23 23.12 -11.25 1.78
C SER A 23 23.95 -12.31 1.04
N PHE A 24 23.24 -13.30 0.48
CA PHE A 24 23.83 -14.40 -0.28
C PHE A 24 23.14 -14.55 -1.64
N LYS A 25 23.86 -14.93 -2.69
CA LYS A 25 23.30 -15.09 -4.04
C LYS A 25 22.44 -16.34 -4.13
N LEU A 26 21.27 -16.21 -4.75
CA LEU A 26 20.41 -17.33 -5.13
C LEU A 26 20.56 -17.59 -6.63
N SER A 27 20.77 -18.85 -7.00
CA SER A 27 20.80 -19.24 -8.40
C SER A 27 19.41 -19.12 -9.04
N ARG A 28 19.35 -19.05 -10.38
CA ARG A 28 18.06 -19.10 -11.10
C ARG A 28 17.22 -20.32 -10.72
N LYS A 29 17.87 -21.47 -10.51
CA LYS A 29 17.21 -22.72 -10.08
C LYS A 29 16.52 -22.55 -8.73
N GLU A 30 17.14 -21.85 -7.78
CA GLU A 30 16.52 -21.58 -6.47
C GLU A 30 15.34 -20.63 -6.59
N LEU A 31 15.45 -19.61 -7.45
CA LEU A 31 14.36 -18.66 -7.68
C LEU A 31 13.10 -19.33 -8.25
N PHE A 32 13.20 -20.41 -9.04
CA PHE A 32 12.01 -21.16 -9.48
C PHE A 32 11.22 -21.84 -8.35
N LYS A 33 11.71 -21.85 -7.10
CA LYS A 33 11.02 -22.45 -5.95
C LYS A 33 10.14 -21.47 -5.17
N VAL A 34 10.30 -20.17 -5.41
CA VAL A 34 9.83 -19.11 -4.49
C VAL A 34 9.37 -17.89 -5.24
N PHE A 35 8.55 -17.07 -4.58
CA PHE A 35 8.35 -15.69 -4.98
C PHE A 35 9.28 -14.75 -4.21
N PRO A 36 9.64 -13.59 -4.75
CA PRO A 36 10.30 -12.54 -3.98
C PRO A 36 9.49 -12.20 -2.72
N GLY A 37 10.22 -12.02 -1.62
CA GLY A 37 9.66 -11.74 -0.29
C GLY A 37 9.23 -12.96 0.51
N ASP A 38 9.28 -14.18 -0.06
CA ASP A 38 9.18 -15.42 0.73
C ASP A 38 10.30 -15.47 1.78
N LYS A 39 9.96 -15.89 3.01
CA LYS A 39 10.94 -16.15 4.06
C LYS A 39 11.41 -17.59 3.95
N VAL A 40 12.71 -17.79 3.83
CA VAL A 40 13.31 -19.11 3.60
C VAL A 40 14.44 -19.39 4.57
N GLU A 41 14.71 -20.67 4.78
CA GLU A 41 15.92 -21.18 5.39
C GLU A 41 16.84 -21.73 4.31
N CYS A 42 18.10 -21.32 4.31
CA CYS A 42 19.10 -21.71 3.32
C CYS A 42 20.35 -22.29 3.97
N SER A 43 20.96 -23.27 3.29
CA SER A 43 22.38 -23.55 3.47
C SER A 43 23.19 -22.59 2.60
N VAL A 44 24.38 -22.22 3.08
CA VAL A 44 25.26 -21.28 2.38
C VAL A 44 26.62 -21.94 2.22
N GLN A 45 27.16 -21.88 1.01
CA GLN A 45 28.54 -22.24 0.72
C GLN A 45 29.17 -21.04 -0.02
N GLN A 46 30.24 -20.49 0.55
CA GLN A 46 30.84 -19.23 0.09
C GLN A 46 29.78 -18.10 0.05
N ASP A 47 29.45 -17.59 -1.14
CA ASP A 47 28.48 -16.53 -1.37
C ASP A 47 27.14 -17.05 -1.94
N LYS A 48 26.95 -18.37 -2.06
CA LYS A 48 25.78 -18.98 -2.69
C LYS A 48 24.86 -19.63 -1.65
N ALA A 49 23.60 -19.23 -1.66
CA ALA A 49 22.54 -19.82 -0.86
C ALA A 49 21.76 -20.90 -1.64
N THR A 50 21.40 -21.98 -0.95
CA THR A 50 20.51 -23.04 -1.46
C THR A 50 19.33 -23.20 -0.50
N ILE A 51 18.11 -23.14 -1.02
CA ILE A 51 16.87 -23.16 -0.24
C ILE A 51 16.64 -24.56 0.35
N GLN A 52 16.79 -24.61 1.67
CA GLN A 52 16.35 -25.59 2.66
C GLN A 52 14.86 -25.84 2.65
N LYS A 53 14.18 -24.78 3.06
CA LYS A 53 12.82 -24.82 3.51
C LYS A 53 12.21 -23.44 3.29
N ILE A 54 10.98 -23.41 2.83
CA ILE A 54 10.19 -22.17 2.89
C ILE A 54 9.56 -22.10 4.27
N ILE A 55 9.88 -21.05 5.01
CA ILE A 55 9.36 -20.79 6.35
C ILE A 55 7.99 -20.12 6.24
N GLU A 56 7.88 -19.11 5.36
CA GLU A 56 6.69 -18.29 5.22
C GLU A 56 6.52 -17.87 3.76
N ARG A 57 5.29 -18.00 3.25
CA ARG A 57 4.91 -17.52 1.92
C ARG A 57 4.27 -16.15 2.06
N ASN A 58 4.74 -15.16 1.30
CA ASN A 58 4.15 -13.82 1.35
C ASN A 58 3.11 -13.58 0.23
N THR A 59 3.18 -14.32 -0.87
CA THR A 59 2.41 -14.04 -2.08
C THR A 59 1.22 -14.98 -2.15
N SER A 60 0.03 -14.46 -1.84
CA SER A 60 -1.24 -15.18 -2.02
C SER A 60 -2.07 -14.63 -3.18
N GLU A 61 -1.81 -13.38 -3.57
CA GLU A 61 -2.48 -12.68 -4.66
C GLU A 61 -1.46 -11.91 -5.50
N VAL A 62 -1.71 -11.82 -6.80
CA VAL A 62 -0.89 -11.07 -7.76
C VAL A 62 -1.82 -10.35 -8.73
N ILE A 63 -1.53 -9.08 -9.02
CA ILE A 63 -2.10 -8.44 -10.20
C ILE A 63 -1.17 -8.72 -11.37
N GLY A 64 -1.73 -9.27 -12.45
CA GLY A 64 -0.97 -9.60 -13.63
C GLY A 64 -1.70 -9.27 -14.91
N LYS A 65 -0.93 -9.03 -15.95
CA LYS A 65 -1.38 -8.88 -17.33
C LYS A 65 -1.54 -10.25 -17.95
N LEU A 66 -2.73 -10.54 -18.49
CA LEU A 66 -3.05 -11.80 -19.11
C LEU A 66 -2.39 -11.94 -20.47
N LYS A 67 -1.86 -13.12 -20.74
CA LYS A 67 -1.29 -13.49 -22.03
C LYS A 67 -1.83 -14.83 -22.49
N LYS A 68 -2.36 -14.86 -23.71
CA LYS A 68 -2.86 -16.09 -24.33
C LYS A 68 -1.68 -16.86 -24.93
N THR A 69 -1.56 -18.14 -24.58
CA THR A 69 -0.57 -19.06 -25.14
C THR A 69 -1.27 -20.26 -25.77
N ASN A 70 -0.53 -21.09 -26.51
CA ASN A 70 -1.05 -22.34 -27.08
C ASN A 70 -1.52 -23.33 -26.01
N LYS A 71 -1.05 -23.20 -24.75
CA LYS A 71 -1.37 -24.09 -23.62
C LYS A 71 -2.44 -23.51 -22.70
N GLY A 72 -3.04 -22.37 -23.04
CA GLY A 72 -4.02 -21.65 -22.24
C GLY A 72 -3.52 -20.27 -21.81
N TRP A 73 -4.11 -19.73 -20.75
CA TRP A 73 -3.80 -18.40 -20.24
C TRP A 73 -2.69 -18.45 -19.20
N ILE A 74 -1.76 -17.50 -19.31
CA ILE A 74 -0.82 -17.17 -18.25
C ILE A 74 -1.03 -15.72 -17.83
N ALA A 75 -0.51 -15.37 -16.66
CA ALA A 75 -0.39 -14.00 -16.22
C ALA A 75 1.05 -13.65 -15.90
N GLU A 76 1.48 -12.50 -16.40
CA GLU A 76 2.74 -11.86 -16.07
C GLU A 76 2.45 -10.79 -15.02
N SER A 77 3.11 -10.85 -13.86
CA SER A 77 2.89 -9.86 -12.79
C SER A 77 3.20 -8.45 -13.29
N VAL A 78 2.41 -7.47 -12.84
CA VAL A 78 2.72 -6.05 -13.09
C VAL A 78 3.89 -5.54 -12.24
N ASN A 79 4.24 -6.26 -11.17
CA ASN A 79 5.44 -6.01 -10.41
C ASN A 79 6.61 -6.76 -11.06
N ASN A 80 7.53 -6.01 -11.66
CA ASN A 80 8.69 -6.53 -12.39
C ASN A 80 9.68 -7.33 -11.54
N GLU A 81 9.54 -7.33 -10.22
CA GLU A 81 10.33 -8.21 -9.35
C GLU A 81 9.83 -9.67 -9.39
N PHE A 82 8.60 -9.92 -9.83
CA PHE A 82 8.09 -11.27 -10.01
C PHE A 82 8.61 -11.85 -11.34
N HIS A 83 9.39 -12.93 -11.23
CA HIS A 83 10.05 -13.57 -12.36
C HIS A 83 9.30 -14.77 -12.96
N LEU A 84 8.17 -15.17 -12.38
CA LEU A 84 7.44 -16.38 -12.79
C LEU A 84 6.09 -16.04 -13.39
N GLU A 85 5.85 -16.58 -14.58
CA GLU A 85 4.52 -16.62 -15.21
C GLU A 85 3.59 -17.53 -14.41
N ILE A 86 2.38 -17.04 -14.10
CA ILE A 86 1.36 -17.78 -13.36
C ILE A 86 0.41 -18.45 -14.35
N VAL A 87 0.28 -19.77 -14.27
CA VAL A 87 -0.66 -20.53 -15.13
C VAL A 87 -2.09 -20.35 -14.59
N ILE A 88 -3.02 -19.93 -15.44
CA ILE A 88 -4.41 -19.72 -15.07
C ILE A 88 -5.21 -21.01 -15.31
N LYS A 89 -5.64 -21.68 -14.23
CA LYS A 89 -6.31 -23.01 -14.30
C LYS A 89 -7.83 -22.93 -14.42
N LYS A 90 -8.44 -21.86 -13.90
CA LYS A 90 -9.89 -21.65 -13.96
C LYS A 90 -10.17 -20.25 -14.51
N ASN A 91 -10.86 -20.21 -15.64
CA ASN A 91 -11.35 -18.99 -16.24
C ASN A 91 -12.80 -18.77 -15.81
N THR A 92 -13.04 -17.75 -15.00
CA THR A 92 -14.38 -17.38 -14.52
C THR A 92 -15.03 -16.28 -15.38
N SER A 93 -14.28 -15.61 -16.27
CA SER A 93 -14.79 -14.51 -17.10
C SER A 93 -14.97 -14.95 -18.56
N LYS A 94 -16.20 -14.80 -19.07
CA LYS A 94 -16.55 -15.22 -20.44
C LYS A 94 -15.96 -14.34 -21.55
N LYS A 95 -15.23 -13.25 -21.25
CA LYS A 95 -14.69 -12.30 -22.24
C LYS A 95 -13.25 -11.82 -21.96
N LEU A 96 -12.34 -12.71 -21.55
CA LEU A 96 -10.93 -12.36 -21.40
C LEU A 96 -10.27 -12.04 -22.75
N LYS A 97 -9.45 -10.99 -22.78
CA LYS A 97 -8.60 -10.59 -23.90
C LYS A 97 -7.12 -10.61 -23.52
N ASN A 98 -6.29 -10.73 -24.54
CA ASN A 98 -4.85 -10.61 -24.36
C ASN A 98 -4.51 -9.19 -23.91
N GLY A 99 -3.75 -9.06 -22.84
CA GLY A 99 -3.40 -7.78 -22.24
C GLY A 99 -4.33 -7.31 -21.12
N ASP A 100 -5.42 -8.02 -20.83
CA ASP A 100 -6.29 -7.67 -19.69
C ASP A 100 -5.53 -7.74 -18.37
N PHE A 101 -5.77 -6.78 -17.48
CA PHE A 101 -5.27 -6.83 -16.12
C PHE A 101 -6.23 -7.61 -15.23
N CYS A 102 -5.70 -8.52 -14.43
CA CYS A 102 -6.52 -9.35 -13.55
C CYS A 102 -5.85 -9.50 -12.19
N LYS A 103 -6.68 -9.45 -11.14
CA LYS A 103 -6.29 -9.92 -9.82
C LYS A 103 -6.39 -11.45 -9.81
N ILE A 104 -5.30 -12.10 -9.44
CA ILE A 104 -5.13 -13.55 -9.49
C ILE A 104 -4.84 -14.04 -8.09
N LYS A 105 -5.64 -15.00 -7.62
CA LYS A 105 -5.38 -15.70 -6.37
C LYS A 105 -4.51 -16.92 -6.65
N ILE A 106 -3.37 -17.01 -5.98
CA ILE A 106 -2.42 -18.11 -6.11
C ILE A 106 -3.02 -19.34 -5.45
N LYS A 107 -3.21 -20.41 -6.24
CA LYS A 107 -3.70 -21.71 -5.76
C LYS A 107 -2.54 -22.68 -5.51
N LYS A 108 -1.51 -22.62 -6.35
CA LYS A 108 -0.31 -23.45 -6.26
C LYS A 108 0.92 -22.56 -6.31
N GLN A 109 1.73 -22.61 -5.26
CA GLN A 109 2.99 -21.88 -5.16
C GLN A 109 4.03 -22.44 -6.15
N PRO A 110 5.09 -21.68 -6.50
CA PRO A 110 6.13 -22.16 -7.41
C PRO A 110 6.95 -23.30 -6.79
N SER A 111 7.46 -24.18 -7.65
CA SER A 111 8.45 -25.21 -7.29
C SER A 111 9.32 -25.55 -8.50
N LEU A 112 10.41 -26.29 -8.28
CA LEU A 112 11.21 -26.82 -9.40
C LEU A 112 10.42 -27.69 -10.37
N LYS A 113 9.34 -28.32 -9.92
CA LYS A 113 8.57 -29.27 -10.73
C LYS A 113 7.44 -28.61 -11.50
N HIS A 114 6.95 -27.46 -11.05
CA HIS A 114 5.81 -26.79 -11.67
C HIS A 114 5.86 -25.28 -11.49
N ARG A 115 5.34 -24.60 -12.52
CA ARG A 115 5.03 -23.18 -12.46
C ARG A 115 3.96 -22.91 -11.39
N PRO A 116 3.89 -21.69 -10.85
CA PRO A 116 2.77 -21.30 -10.01
C PRO A 116 1.46 -21.35 -10.80
N GLU A 117 0.38 -21.68 -10.11
CA GLU A 117 -0.96 -21.79 -10.70
C GLU A 117 -1.94 -20.93 -9.90
N GLY A 118 -2.86 -20.27 -10.58
CA GLY A 118 -3.85 -19.40 -9.98
C GLY A 118 -5.19 -19.38 -10.71
N TYR A 119 -6.12 -18.63 -10.16
CA TYR A 119 -7.40 -18.34 -10.78
C TYR A 119 -7.71 -16.85 -10.69
N ILE A 120 -8.43 -16.36 -11.70
CA ILE A 120 -8.85 -14.96 -11.75
C ILE A 120 -9.96 -14.77 -10.72
N VAL A 121 -9.75 -13.82 -9.81
CA VAL A 121 -10.79 -13.39 -8.85
C VAL A 121 -11.53 -12.16 -9.36
N GLU A 122 -10.85 -11.31 -10.12
CA GLU A 122 -11.38 -10.04 -10.60
C GLU A 122 -10.64 -9.61 -11.86
N GLN A 123 -11.39 -9.11 -12.85
CA GLN A 123 -10.82 -8.41 -14.00
C GLN A 123 -10.80 -6.91 -13.69
N LEU A 124 -9.63 -6.29 -13.82
CA LEU A 124 -9.44 -4.87 -13.55
C LEU A 124 -9.66 -4.09 -14.84
N ILE A 125 -10.53 -3.09 -14.76
CA ILE A 125 -10.83 -2.18 -15.87
C ILE A 125 -10.39 -0.79 -15.41
N PHE A 126 -9.46 -0.20 -16.16
CA PHE A 126 -8.98 1.16 -15.92
C PHE A 126 -9.63 2.12 -16.89
N SER A 127 -10.05 3.27 -16.40
CA SER A 127 -10.69 4.32 -17.21
C SER A 127 -9.66 5.08 -18.07
N ASN A 128 -8.41 5.13 -17.62
CA ASN A 128 -7.30 5.81 -18.29
C ASN A 128 -5.94 5.23 -17.87
N ILE A 129 -4.87 5.71 -18.50
CA ILE A 129 -3.48 5.25 -18.26
C ILE A 129 -2.97 5.58 -16.85
N PHE A 130 -3.51 6.60 -16.19
CA PHE A 130 -3.08 6.99 -14.86
C PHE A 130 -3.63 6.05 -13.77
N GLU A 131 -4.87 5.60 -13.90
CA GLU A 131 -5.42 4.57 -13.00
C GLU A 131 -4.64 3.26 -13.11
N GLU A 132 -4.23 2.89 -14.34
CA GLU A 132 -3.35 1.74 -14.59
C GLU A 132 -1.99 1.94 -13.90
N ALA A 133 -1.34 3.10 -14.12
CA ALA A 133 -0.04 3.41 -13.52
C ALA A 133 -0.09 3.41 -11.98
N ASP A 134 -1.15 3.97 -11.38
CA ASP A 134 -1.37 3.99 -9.94
C ASP A 134 -1.49 2.57 -9.37
N GLU A 135 -2.21 1.67 -10.06
CA GLU A 135 -2.32 0.29 -9.62
C GLU A 135 -1.00 -0.47 -9.74
N ILE A 136 -0.25 -0.27 -10.82
CA ILE A 136 1.10 -0.84 -10.99
C ILE A 136 2.03 -0.37 -9.87
N ALA A 137 2.05 0.94 -9.59
CA ALA A 137 2.89 1.51 -8.53
C ALA A 137 2.60 0.87 -7.18
N LEU A 138 1.33 0.64 -6.85
CA LEU A 138 0.92 0.02 -5.59
C LEU A 138 1.14 -1.49 -5.50
N GLN A 139 1.49 -2.16 -6.60
CA GLN A 139 1.86 -3.57 -6.60
C GLN A 139 3.37 -3.76 -6.44
N THR A 140 4.16 -2.70 -6.53
CA THR A 140 5.58 -2.73 -6.20
C THR A 140 5.80 -2.89 -4.69
N ASN A 141 7.03 -3.20 -4.28
CA ASN A 141 7.46 -3.55 -2.92
C ASN A 141 7.24 -2.49 -1.82
N LEU A 142 6.40 -1.47 -2.06
CA LEU A 142 6.10 -0.42 -1.10
C LEU A 142 5.29 -0.92 0.11
N ASN A 143 4.81 -2.18 0.12
CA ASN A 143 4.03 -2.79 1.23
C ASN A 143 2.92 -1.86 1.75
N ILE A 144 2.29 -1.10 0.84
CA ILE A 144 1.34 -0.07 1.20
C ILE A 144 0.04 -0.70 1.70
N LYS A 145 -0.31 -0.43 2.95
CA LYS A 145 -1.61 -0.84 3.52
C LYS A 145 -2.72 0.02 2.90
N ARG A 146 -3.50 -0.58 2.00
CA ARG A 146 -4.59 0.13 1.29
C ARG A 146 -5.87 0.26 2.10
N THR A 147 -6.10 -0.66 3.03
CA THR A 147 -7.31 -0.69 3.86
C THR A 147 -6.98 -0.42 5.31
N PHE A 148 -7.90 0.23 6.02
CA PHE A 148 -7.80 0.38 7.45
C PHE A 148 -8.23 -0.91 8.18
N PRO A 149 -7.54 -1.30 9.26
CA PRO A 149 -7.95 -2.45 10.06
C PRO A 149 -9.23 -2.12 10.83
N LYS A 150 -10.12 -3.10 10.99
CA LYS A 150 -11.42 -2.89 11.69
C LYS A 150 -11.28 -2.45 13.15
N ILE A 151 -10.10 -2.63 13.75
CA ILE A 151 -9.82 -2.26 15.15
C ILE A 151 -10.01 -0.76 15.44
N ILE A 152 -9.89 0.10 14.43
CA ILE A 152 -10.06 1.55 14.60
C ILE A 152 -11.53 2.01 14.56
N LEU A 153 -12.45 1.18 14.05
CA LEU A 153 -13.85 1.58 13.83
C LEU A 153 -14.57 2.02 15.11
N PRO A 154 -14.41 1.36 16.28
CA PRO A 154 -15.03 1.83 17.51
C PRO A 154 -14.56 3.23 17.91
N GLU A 155 -13.29 3.54 17.69
CA GLU A 155 -12.67 4.83 18.00
C GLU A 155 -13.22 5.94 17.09
N ILE A 156 -13.27 5.71 15.78
CA ILE A 156 -13.87 6.63 14.80
C ILE A 156 -15.33 6.93 15.17
N ASN A 157 -16.13 5.90 15.46
CA ASN A 157 -17.55 6.07 15.81
C ASN A 157 -17.74 6.86 17.11
N ARG A 158 -16.81 6.75 18.07
CA ARG A 158 -16.83 7.57 19.28
C ARG A 158 -16.55 9.03 18.95
N ILE A 159 -15.49 9.30 18.19
CA ILE A 159 -15.09 10.65 17.77
C ILE A 159 -16.23 11.34 17.02
N LEU A 160 -16.85 10.67 16.04
CA LEU A 160 -17.97 11.23 15.27
C LEU A 160 -19.15 11.61 16.16
N ARG A 161 -19.49 10.80 17.16
CA ARG A 161 -20.58 11.10 18.09
C ARG A 161 -20.26 12.28 19.01
N GLU A 162 -19.02 12.35 19.51
CA GLU A 162 -18.58 13.45 20.37
C GLU A 162 -18.55 14.77 19.59
N HIS A 163 -18.00 14.77 18.38
CA HIS A 163 -17.98 15.94 17.50
C HIS A 163 -19.40 16.44 17.16
N ASN A 164 -20.29 15.53 16.76
CA ASN A 164 -21.68 15.88 16.42
C ASN A 164 -22.52 16.37 17.60
N SER A 165 -22.06 16.17 18.84
CA SER A 165 -22.74 16.72 20.02
C SER A 165 -22.55 18.23 20.18
N GLY A 166 -21.64 18.86 19.42
CA GLY A 166 -21.37 20.29 19.45
C GLY A 166 -20.65 20.78 20.72
N ASN A 167 -20.23 19.87 21.60
CA ASN A 167 -19.53 20.20 22.83
C ASN A 167 -18.04 20.45 22.56
N PHE A 168 -17.70 21.66 22.12
CA PHE A 168 -16.31 22.08 22.02
C PHE A 168 -15.73 22.38 23.41
N SER A 169 -14.48 21.96 23.63
CA SER A 169 -13.82 22.16 24.91
C SER A 169 -13.65 23.65 25.22
N SER A 170 -13.99 24.05 26.45
CA SER A 170 -13.76 25.42 26.94
C SER A 170 -12.29 25.83 27.01
N LYS A 171 -11.35 24.91 26.74
CA LYS A 171 -9.92 25.19 26.64
C LYS A 171 -9.56 25.99 25.38
N TYR A 172 -10.40 25.99 24.35
CA TYR A 172 -10.12 26.68 23.10
C TYR A 172 -10.52 28.16 23.18
N LYS A 173 -9.67 29.01 22.60
CA LYS A 173 -10.03 30.42 22.39
C LYS A 173 -10.95 30.53 21.18
N ASP A 174 -12.07 31.22 21.33
CA ASP A 174 -12.94 31.53 20.21
C ASP A 174 -12.28 32.55 19.28
N LEU A 175 -12.16 32.17 18.01
CA LEU A 175 -11.64 32.98 16.90
C LEU A 175 -12.57 32.94 15.69
N THR A 176 -13.84 32.53 15.89
CA THR A 176 -14.83 32.40 14.80
C THR A 176 -15.23 33.74 14.18
N ASP A 177 -14.91 34.86 14.83
CA ASP A 177 -15.07 36.23 14.34
C ASP A 177 -13.95 36.67 13.37
N LYS A 178 -12.87 35.88 13.23
CA LYS A 178 -11.75 36.17 12.35
C LYS A 178 -11.98 35.62 10.94
N ASN A 179 -11.55 36.39 9.93
CA ASN A 179 -11.65 36.01 8.52
C ASN A 179 -10.53 35.04 8.10
N PHE A 180 -10.57 33.83 8.65
CA PHE A 180 -9.71 32.74 8.19
C PHE A 180 -10.13 32.25 6.80
N PHE A 181 -9.14 31.88 5.98
CA PHE A 181 -9.35 31.25 4.69
C PHE A 181 -8.26 30.21 4.42
N THR A 182 -8.55 29.24 3.56
CA THR A 182 -7.60 28.23 3.09
C THR A 182 -7.26 28.50 1.62
N ILE A 183 -6.09 28.05 1.14
CA ILE A 183 -5.69 28.17 -0.26
C ILE A 183 -5.20 26.81 -0.74
N ASP A 184 -6.07 26.11 -1.46
CA ASP A 184 -5.84 24.71 -1.82
C ASP A 184 -6.07 24.44 -3.31
N GLY A 185 -5.56 23.28 -3.76
CA GLY A 185 -5.90 22.76 -5.08
C GLY A 185 -7.41 22.49 -5.21
N LYS A 186 -7.98 22.71 -6.40
CA LYS A 186 -9.42 22.55 -6.67
C LYS A 186 -10.03 21.22 -6.20
N ASN A 187 -9.23 20.16 -6.13
CA ASN A 187 -9.66 18.81 -5.76
C ASN A 187 -9.26 18.40 -4.33
N ALA A 188 -8.59 19.28 -3.57
CA ALA A 188 -8.24 19.03 -2.18
C ALA A 188 -9.52 18.90 -1.33
N LYS A 189 -9.45 18.05 -0.31
CA LYS A 189 -10.58 17.79 0.61
C LYS A 189 -10.16 17.76 2.07
N ASP A 190 -8.89 18.00 2.32
CA ASP A 190 -8.15 17.84 3.57
C ASP A 190 -7.42 19.16 3.79
N PHE A 191 -8.15 20.14 4.29
CA PHE A 191 -7.66 21.50 4.53
C PHE A 191 -6.97 21.54 5.90
N ASP A 192 -5.68 21.23 5.92
CA ASP A 192 -4.91 21.11 7.16
C ASP A 192 -4.59 22.48 7.80
N ASP A 193 -4.64 23.57 7.02
CA ASP A 193 -4.29 24.91 7.46
C ASP A 193 -5.25 26.00 6.96
N ALA A 194 -5.43 27.01 7.81
CA ALA A 194 -6.16 28.23 7.51
C ALA A 194 -5.36 29.45 7.96
N ILE A 195 -5.36 30.50 7.17
CA ILE A 195 -4.62 31.73 7.44
C ILE A 195 -5.54 32.93 7.57
N CYS A 196 -5.17 33.84 8.46
CA CYS A 196 -5.80 35.15 8.62
C CYS A 196 -4.68 36.19 8.80
N CYS A 197 -4.76 37.29 8.05
CA CYS A 197 -3.76 38.36 8.11
C CYS A 197 -4.43 39.68 8.47
N GLU A 198 -3.96 40.32 9.54
CA GLU A 198 -4.47 41.60 10.02
C GLU A 198 -3.38 42.66 9.92
N GLN A 199 -3.69 43.83 9.35
CA GLN A 199 -2.76 44.96 9.35
C GLN A 199 -2.68 45.56 10.76
N THR A 200 -1.47 45.97 11.17
CA THR A 200 -1.16 46.62 12.44
C THR A 200 -0.43 47.94 12.19
N SER A 201 -0.21 48.74 13.23
CA SER A 201 0.55 50.01 13.12
C SER A 201 1.99 49.83 12.62
N ASN A 202 2.59 48.68 12.87
CA ASN A 202 4.01 48.41 12.59
C ASN A 202 4.23 47.26 11.59
N GLY A 203 3.20 46.83 10.84
CA GLY A 203 3.30 45.70 9.91
C GLY A 203 2.04 44.85 9.90
N TYR A 204 2.21 43.53 9.87
CA TYR A 204 1.09 42.57 9.79
C TYR A 204 1.16 41.54 10.92
N LYS A 205 0.01 41.13 11.40
CA LYS A 205 -0.17 39.97 12.26
C LYS A 205 -0.72 38.82 11.43
N LEU A 206 0.05 37.75 11.32
CA LEU A 206 -0.38 36.51 10.67
C LEU A 206 -0.84 35.53 11.75
N LEU A 207 -2.04 35.00 11.58
CA LEU A 207 -2.56 33.85 12.29
C LEU A 207 -2.53 32.65 11.35
N VAL A 208 -1.94 31.55 11.80
CA VAL A 208 -1.95 30.27 11.11
C VAL A 208 -2.66 29.28 12.03
N ALA A 209 -3.84 28.85 11.63
CA ALA A 209 -4.61 27.82 12.31
C ALA A 209 -4.33 26.49 11.62
N ILE A 210 -3.93 25.47 12.38
CA ILE A 210 -3.69 24.12 11.88
C ILE A 210 -4.76 23.21 12.46
N ALA A 211 -5.26 22.27 11.67
CA ALA A 211 -6.19 21.24 12.12
C ALA A 211 -5.69 20.55 13.39
N ASP A 212 -6.51 20.52 14.44
CA ASP A 212 -6.15 19.88 15.72
C ASP A 212 -6.41 18.36 15.66
N VAL A 213 -5.65 17.68 14.80
CA VAL A 213 -5.73 16.22 14.61
C VAL A 213 -5.52 15.48 15.93
N SER A 214 -4.63 16.00 16.79
CA SER A 214 -4.30 15.41 18.10
C SER A 214 -5.47 15.41 19.09
N ALA A 215 -6.46 16.28 18.92
CA ALA A 215 -7.68 16.26 19.73
C ALA A 215 -8.51 14.99 19.47
N PHE A 216 -8.39 14.41 18.29
CA PHE A 216 -9.16 13.24 17.86
C PHE A 216 -8.33 11.95 17.87
N VAL A 217 -7.03 12.05 17.61
CA VAL A 217 -6.11 10.91 17.57
C VAL A 217 -5.19 10.97 18.79
N SER A 218 -5.60 10.30 19.87
CA SER A 218 -4.83 10.27 21.11
C SER A 218 -3.60 9.36 21.01
N GLU A 219 -2.49 9.78 21.62
CA GLU A 219 -1.26 8.97 21.66
C GLU A 219 -1.51 7.56 22.20
N GLY A 220 -0.96 6.55 21.52
CA GLY A 220 -1.08 5.13 21.89
C GLY A 220 -2.43 4.49 21.51
N SER A 221 -3.37 5.24 20.94
CA SER A 221 -4.66 4.73 20.48
C SER A 221 -4.54 3.79 19.27
N SER A 222 -5.65 3.20 18.85
CA SER A 222 -5.64 2.32 17.67
C SER A 222 -5.47 3.14 16.39
N LEU A 223 -6.07 4.34 16.33
CA LEU A 223 -5.86 5.28 15.24
C LEU A 223 -4.41 5.76 15.18
N ASP A 224 -3.82 6.13 16.31
CA ASP A 224 -2.42 6.59 16.39
C ASP A 224 -1.45 5.53 15.86
N LYS A 225 -1.57 4.28 16.34
CA LYS A 225 -0.73 3.17 15.86
C LYS A 225 -0.86 2.95 14.36
N VAL A 226 -2.07 3.02 13.81
CA VAL A 226 -2.29 2.84 12.37
C VAL A 226 -1.78 4.04 11.56
N ALA A 227 -1.91 5.26 12.08
CA ALA A 227 -1.35 6.46 11.47
C ALA A 227 0.19 6.39 11.47
N ALA A 228 0.81 5.99 12.58
CA ALA A 228 2.25 5.80 12.71
C ALA A 228 2.77 4.71 11.76
N GLU A 229 2.07 3.59 11.62
CA GLU A 229 2.41 2.53 10.64
C GLU A 229 2.33 3.01 9.19
N ARG A 230 1.43 3.95 8.89
CA ARG A 230 1.28 4.55 7.55
C ARG A 230 2.27 5.68 7.31
N ALA A 231 2.67 6.38 8.38
CA ALA A 231 3.55 7.54 8.45
C ALA A 231 3.08 8.80 7.67
N THR A 232 2.50 8.63 6.48
CA THR A 232 2.06 9.74 5.63
C THR A 232 0.95 9.29 4.66
N SER A 233 0.22 10.25 4.11
CA SER A 233 -0.70 10.02 2.99
C SER A 233 0.10 9.84 1.70
N ILE A 234 -0.32 8.89 0.86
CA ILE A 234 0.34 8.62 -0.42
C ILE A 234 -0.55 9.18 -1.54
N TYR A 235 -0.05 10.21 -2.20
CA TYR A 235 -0.72 10.88 -3.32
C TYR A 235 -0.29 10.24 -4.63
N LEU A 236 -1.24 9.58 -5.29
CA LEU A 236 -1.10 9.06 -6.65
C LEU A 236 -1.87 9.97 -7.61
N ASN A 237 -1.72 9.75 -8.92
CA ASN A 237 -2.31 10.67 -9.89
C ASN A 237 -3.84 10.69 -9.81
N SER A 238 -4.47 9.54 -9.62
CA SER A 238 -5.92 9.36 -9.68
C SER A 238 -6.54 9.07 -8.32
N LYS A 239 -5.73 8.85 -7.27
CA LYS A 239 -6.22 8.51 -5.93
C LYS A 239 -5.24 8.87 -4.82
N VAL A 240 -5.78 9.03 -3.61
CA VAL A 240 -5.01 9.20 -2.38
C VAL A 240 -5.20 7.96 -1.50
N ILE A 241 -4.11 7.46 -0.93
CA ILE A 241 -4.16 6.50 0.18
C ILE A 241 -3.90 7.30 1.45
N PRO A 242 -4.94 7.62 2.23
CA PRO A 242 -4.78 8.56 3.31
C PRO A 242 -4.10 7.91 4.52
N MET A 243 -3.39 8.74 5.29
CA MET A 243 -2.81 8.36 6.58
C MET A 243 -3.92 8.07 7.60
N LEU A 244 -4.95 8.93 7.62
CA LEU A 244 -6.10 8.82 8.50
C LEU A 244 -7.36 8.41 7.71
N PRO A 245 -8.38 7.84 8.37
CA PRO A 245 -9.70 7.62 7.78
C PRO A 245 -10.30 8.91 7.24
N LYS A 246 -11.07 8.82 6.15
CA LYS A 246 -11.66 9.99 5.48
C LYS A 246 -12.64 10.75 6.36
N GLU A 247 -13.29 10.04 7.28
CA GLU A 247 -14.19 10.62 8.29
C GLU A 247 -13.46 11.62 9.20
N LEU A 248 -12.14 11.46 9.36
CA LEU A 248 -11.30 12.40 10.10
C LEU A 248 -10.67 13.40 9.14
N SER A 249 -9.96 12.93 8.11
CA SER A 249 -9.15 13.81 7.25
C SER A 249 -9.95 14.71 6.34
N ASN A 250 -11.16 14.33 5.93
CA ASN A 250 -11.95 15.09 4.95
C ASN A 250 -13.17 15.81 5.54
N ASP A 251 -13.36 15.69 6.86
CA ASP A 251 -14.57 16.19 7.52
C ASP A 251 -14.18 16.84 8.85
N ILE A 252 -13.90 16.04 9.90
CA ILE A 252 -13.71 16.57 11.25
C ILE A 252 -12.44 17.45 11.39
N CYS A 253 -11.38 17.09 10.68
CA CYS A 253 -10.09 17.79 10.72
C CYS A 253 -9.86 18.70 9.51
N SER A 254 -10.86 18.91 8.66
CA SER A 254 -10.76 19.74 7.45
C SER A 254 -11.64 20.99 7.54
#